data_AF-A0A851LM29-F1
#
_entry.id   AF-A0A851LM29-F1
#
_cell.length_a   1.000
_cell.length_b   1.000
_cell.length_c   1.000
_cell.angle_alpha   90.00
_cell.angle_beta   90.00
_cell.angle_gamma   90.00
#
_symmetry.space_group_name_H-M   'P 1'
#
loop_
_entity.id
_entity.type
_entity.pdbx_description
1 polymer ?
#
loop_
_entity_poly.entity_id
_entity_poly.type
_entity_poly.pdbx_seq_one_letter_code
_entity_poly.pdbx_strand_id
1 'polypeptide(L)'
;MVRLNKNGGPRNPEKIDRMCALFTDLSSKDMKRDLYIVAHVIRIGRMLLNDSKKGPPHLHYRRPYGCAVLSIMDVLQSISEIKEEKDFVLKVYT
;
A
#
# COMPACT_ATOMS: atom_id res chain seq x y z
N MET A 1 -9.15 -0.45 0.43
CA MET A 1 -8.12 -0.65 -0.64
C MET A 1 -8.00 0.62 -1.46
N VAL A 2 -6.84 1.28 -1.41
CA VAL A 2 -6.56 2.47 -2.22
C VAL A 2 -6.48 2.07 -3.69
N ARG A 3 -7.11 2.86 -4.58
CA ARG A 3 -7.03 2.67 -6.04
C ARG A 3 -6.23 3.79 -6.66
N LEU A 4 -5.04 3.46 -7.15
CA LEU A 4 -4.14 4.37 -7.84
C LEU A 4 -4.33 4.29 -9.36
N ASN A 5 -3.98 5.37 -10.04
CA ASN A 5 -3.95 5.45 -11.50
C ASN A 5 -2.63 4.87 -12.05
N LYS A 6 -2.47 4.86 -13.38
CA LYS A 6 -1.28 4.29 -14.05
C LYS A 6 0.05 4.99 -13.70
N ASN A 7 0.00 6.21 -13.18
CA ASN A 7 1.15 7.00 -12.76
C ASN A 7 1.42 6.87 -11.24
N GLY A 8 0.71 5.98 -10.54
CA GLY A 8 0.84 5.81 -9.09
C GLY A 8 0.14 6.87 -8.24
N GLY A 9 -0.52 7.86 -8.85
CA GLY A 9 -1.29 8.89 -8.14
C GLY A 9 -2.74 8.48 -7.87
N PRO A 10 -3.50 9.26 -7.07
CA PRO A 10 -4.93 9.03 -6.88
C PRO A 10 -5.69 9.18 -8.20
N ARG A 11 -6.79 8.43 -8.36
CA ARG A 11 -7.62 8.49 -9.57
C ARG A 11 -8.37 9.83 -9.72
N ASN A 12 -8.67 10.50 -8.61
CA ASN A 12 -9.16 11.87 -8.60
C ASN A 12 -8.11 12.76 -7.91
N PRO A 13 -7.47 13.70 -8.63
CA PRO A 13 -6.46 14.61 -8.07
C PRO A 13 -6.98 15.47 -6.91
N GLU A 14 -8.27 15.83 -6.90
CA GLU A 14 -8.91 16.62 -5.83
C GLU A 14 -9.14 15.80 -4.54
N LYS A 15 -8.82 14.50 -4.56
CA LYS A 15 -8.99 13.57 -3.45
C LYS A 15 -7.65 13.01 -2.96
N ILE A 16 -6.56 13.75 -3.17
CA ILE A 16 -5.23 13.41 -2.62
C ILE A 16 -5.33 13.14 -1.11
N ASP A 17 -6.12 13.94 -0.40
CA ASP A 17 -6.30 13.86 1.06
C ASP A 17 -7.17 12.66 1.49
N ARG A 18 -7.84 11.97 0.55
CA ARG A 18 -8.53 10.70 0.83
C ARG A 18 -7.55 9.52 0.84
N MET A 19 -6.40 9.73 1.47
CA MET A 19 -5.52 8.65 1.88
C MET A 19 -6.32 7.69 2.76
N CYS A 20 -6.11 6.38 2.54
CA CYS A 20 -6.70 5.36 3.40
C CYS A 20 -5.93 5.39 4.72
N ALA A 21 -6.53 5.98 5.75
CA ALA A 21 -6.03 5.87 7.11
C ALA A 21 -6.41 4.50 7.68
N LEU A 22 -5.47 3.85 8.35
CA LEU A 22 -5.69 2.64 9.13
C LEU A 22 -5.41 2.99 10.59
N PHE A 23 -6.42 2.80 11.45
CA PHE A 23 -6.27 2.93 12.89
C PHE A 23 -6.29 1.54 13.51
N THR A 24 -5.35 1.26 14.40
CA THR A 24 -5.31 -0.01 15.14
C THR A 24 -4.73 0.26 16.52
N ASP A 25 -5.42 -0.21 17.56
CA ASP A 25 -4.95 -0.11 18.93
C ASP A 25 -4.04 -1.30 19.24
N LEU A 26 -2.81 -1.03 19.67
CA LEU A 26 -1.85 -2.06 20.06
C LEU A 26 -1.82 -2.17 21.59
N SER A 27 -2.06 -3.39 22.11
CA SER A 27 -1.94 -3.65 23.54
C SER A 27 -0.48 -3.87 23.93
N SER A 28 -0.17 -3.78 25.24
CA SER A 28 1.17 -4.12 25.76
C SER A 28 1.61 -5.56 25.46
N LYS A 29 0.67 -6.46 25.15
CA LYS A 29 0.97 -7.83 24.72
C LYS A 29 1.40 -7.87 23.25
N ASP A 30 0.74 -7.08 22.40
CA ASP A 30 1.06 -7.00 20.98
C ASP A 30 2.44 -6.38 20.76
N MET A 31 2.79 -5.39 21.59
CA MET A 31 4.10 -4.75 21.62
C MET A 31 5.28 -5.68 21.94
N LYS A 32 5.01 -6.90 22.45
CA LYS A 32 6.04 -7.92 22.72
C LYS A 32 6.20 -8.91 21.58
N ARG A 33 5.47 -8.74 20.48
CA ARG A 33 5.51 -9.60 19.30
C ARG A 33 6.21 -8.88 18.15
N ASP A 34 6.70 -9.67 17.20
CA ASP A 34 7.16 -9.14 15.92
C ASP A 34 5.96 -8.73 15.07
N LEU A 35 5.73 -7.42 15.00
CA LEU A 35 4.61 -6.82 14.28
C LEU A 35 5.09 -6.05 13.05
N TYR A 36 4.37 -6.23 11.95
CA TYR A 36 4.71 -5.61 10.68
C TYR A 36 3.48 -5.04 9.98
N ILE A 37 3.65 -3.89 9.33
CA ILE A 37 2.75 -3.39 8.31
C ILE A 37 3.17 -4.01 6.98
N VAL A 38 2.24 -4.71 6.32
CA VAL A 38 2.46 -5.31 5.00
C VAL A 38 1.59 -4.61 3.97
N ALA A 39 2.22 -3.98 2.98
CA ALA A 39 1.54 -3.36 1.86
C ALA A 39 1.69 -4.21 0.60
N HIS A 40 0.57 -4.73 0.10
CA HIS A 40 0.52 -5.49 -1.16
C HIS A 40 0.16 -4.57 -2.33
N VAL A 41 1.04 -4.49 -3.31
CA VAL A 41 0.78 -3.79 -4.57
C VAL A 41 0.22 -4.78 -5.57
N ILE A 42 -1.04 -4.56 -5.96
CA ILE A 42 -1.76 -5.44 -6.88
C ILE A 42 -2.20 -4.61 -8.08
N ARG A 43 -1.73 -5.00 -9.27
CA ARG A 43 -2.18 -4.40 -10.52
C ARG A 43 -3.54 -4.97 -10.88
N ILE A 44 -4.48 -4.07 -11.16
CA ILE A 44 -5.83 -4.42 -11.59
C ILE A 44 -6.01 -3.87 -13.01
N GLY A 45 -6.36 -4.75 -13.95
CA GLY A 45 -6.52 -4.34 -15.34
C GLY A 45 -7.10 -5.43 -16.23
N ARG A 46 -7.30 -5.09 -17.49
CA ARG A 46 -7.74 -6.05 -18.51
C ARG A 46 -6.53 -6.82 -19.02
N MET A 47 -6.71 -8.12 -19.20
CA MET A 47 -5.70 -8.95 -19.85
C MET A 47 -5.65 -8.59 -21.34
N LEU A 48 -4.44 -8.53 -21.91
CA LEU A 48 -4.28 -8.48 -23.36
C LEU A 48 -4.46 -9.91 -23.89
N LEU A 49 -5.36 -10.06 -24.87
CA LEU A 49 -5.56 -11.30 -25.62
C LEU A 49 -4.82 -11.14 -26.94
N ASN A 50 -3.73 -11.90 -27.13
CA ASN A 50 -2.80 -11.77 -28.26
C ASN A 50 -2.37 -10.30 -28.53
N ASP A 51 -1.63 -10.05 -29.60
CA ASP A 51 -0.90 -8.80 -29.80
C ASP A 51 -1.76 -7.59 -30.22
N SER A 52 -2.91 -7.32 -29.58
CA SER A 52 -3.47 -5.94 -29.42
C SER A 52 -4.88 -5.85 -28.82
N LYS A 53 -5.62 -6.95 -28.64
CA LYS A 53 -7.02 -6.86 -28.18
C LYS A 53 -7.11 -6.91 -26.66
N LYS A 54 -7.45 -5.78 -26.03
CA LYS A 54 -7.80 -5.78 -24.60
C LYS A 54 -9.03 -6.67 -24.40
N GLY A 55 -8.96 -7.54 -23.39
CA GLY A 55 -10.07 -8.41 -23.00
C GLY A 55 -11.35 -7.64 -22.62
N PRO A 56 -12.43 -8.37 -22.31
CA PRO A 56 -13.75 -7.78 -22.08
C PRO A 56 -13.73 -6.61 -21.07
N PRO A 57 -14.48 -5.52 -21.31
CA PRO A 57 -14.41 -4.30 -20.50
C PRO A 57 -14.88 -4.49 -19.05
N HIS A 58 -15.76 -5.47 -18.80
CA HIS A 58 -16.25 -5.80 -17.47
C HIS A 58 -15.26 -6.65 -16.66
N LEU A 59 -14.28 -7.29 -17.32
CA LEU A 59 -13.40 -8.26 -16.69
C LEU A 59 -12.07 -7.61 -16.28
N HIS A 60 -11.80 -7.61 -14.98
CA HIS A 60 -10.57 -7.08 -14.41
C HIS A 60 -9.83 -8.20 -13.68
N TYR A 61 -8.59 -8.43 -14.09
CA TYR A 61 -7.69 -9.38 -13.48
C TYR A 61 -6.83 -8.69 -12.44
N ARG A 62 -6.56 -9.38 -11.34
CA ARG A 62 -5.63 -8.97 -10.29
C ARG A 62 -4.31 -9.71 -10.50
N ARG A 63 -3.24 -8.97 -10.77
CA ARG A 63 -1.87 -9.53 -10.85
C ARG A 63 -1.06 -8.94 -9.70
N PRO A 64 -0.53 -9.76 -8.78
CA PRO A 64 0.45 -9.29 -7.80
C PRO A 64 1.61 -8.58 -8.50
N TYR A 65 2.00 -7.42 -8.01
CA TYR A 65 3.15 -6.68 -8.53
C TYR A 65 4.32 -6.73 -7.56
N GLY A 66 4.04 -6.62 -6.26
CA GLY A 66 5.08 -6.66 -5.25
C GLY A 66 4.52 -6.43 -3.85
N CYS A 67 5.38 -6.53 -2.85
CA CYS A 67 5.06 -6.25 -1.47
C CYS A 67 6.10 -5.32 -0.82
N ALA A 68 5.64 -4.57 0.16
CA ALA A 68 6.48 -3.82 1.07
C ALA A 68 6.16 -4.26 2.50
N VAL A 69 7.18 -4.27 3.35
CA VAL A 69 7.06 -4.67 4.76
C VAL A 69 7.76 -3.62 5.61
N LEU A 70 7.10 -3.19 6.68
CA LEU A 70 7.63 -2.25 7.67
C LEU A 70 7.48 -2.85 9.06
N SER A 71 8.57 -2.91 9.82
CA SER A 71 8.51 -3.25 11.24
C SER A 71 7.84 -2.12 12.03
N ILE A 72 6.89 -2.46 12.90
CA ILE A 72 6.30 -1.49 13.83
C ILE A 72 7.34 -0.98 14.83
N MET A 73 8.35 -1.80 15.18
CA MET A 73 9.40 -1.39 16.11
C MET A 73 10.24 -0.23 15.54
N ASP A 74 10.58 -0.30 14.25
CA ASP A 74 11.36 0.74 13.56
C ASP A 74 10.58 2.07 13.53
N VAL A 75 9.26 1.98 13.33
CA VAL A 75 8.37 3.15 13.37
C VAL A 75 8.37 3.79 14.76
N LEU A 76 8.10 2.99 15.80
CA LEU A 76 7.99 3.48 17.17
C LEU A 76 9.29 4.11 17.68
N GLN A 77 10.44 3.47 17.42
CA GLN A 77 11.74 4.03 17.78
C GLN A 77 11.93 5.40 17.13
N SER A 78 11.65 5.50 15.83
CA SER A 78 11.88 6.73 15.11
C SER A 78 10.92 7.89 15.48
N ILE A 79 9.67 7.58 15.87
CA ILE A 79 8.72 8.59 16.39
C ILE A 79 9.20 9.09 17.76
N SER A 80 9.70 8.19 18.60
CA SER A 80 10.17 8.55 19.95
C SER A 80 11.38 9.50 19.93
N GLU A 81 12.23 9.37 18.92
CA GLU A 81 13.44 10.20 18.74
C GLU A 81 13.10 11.60 18.20
N ILE A 82 12.16 11.71 17.27
CA ILE A 82 11.93 12.94 16.48
C ILE A 82 10.81 13.81 17.06
N LYS A 83 9.89 13.24 17.88
CA LYS A 83 8.74 13.94 18.50
C LYS A 83 7.85 14.73 17.51
N GLU A 84 7.91 14.40 16.23
CA GLU A 84 7.09 14.99 15.16
C GLU A 84 6.45 13.89 14.30
N GLU A 85 5.47 14.27 13.48
CA GLU A 85 4.89 13.39 12.47
C GLU A 85 5.98 12.98 11.46
N LYS A 86 6.00 11.68 11.12
CA LYS A 86 7.03 11.12 10.25
C LYS A 86 6.44 10.31 9.11
N ASP A 87 6.89 10.63 7.91
CA ASP A 87 6.61 9.86 6.71
C ASP A 87 7.64 8.75 6.50
N PHE A 88 7.16 7.55 6.16
CA PHE A 88 8.00 6.39 5.86
C PHE A 88 7.87 6.00 4.40
N VAL A 89 9.00 5.99 3.68
CA VAL A 89 9.06 5.48 2.31
C VAL A 89 9.44 4.01 2.33
N LEU A 90 8.56 3.17 1.79
CA LEU A 90 8.76 1.72 1.76
C LEU A 90 9.22 1.25 0.39
N LYS A 91 10.31 0.50 0.36
CA LYS A 91 10.75 -0.20 -0.85
C LYS A 91 9.76 -1.33 -1.16
N VAL A 92 9.24 -1.33 -2.39
CA VAL A 92 8.42 -2.43 -2.92
C VAL A 92 9.36 -3.46 -3.56
N TYR A 93 9.25 -4.70 -3.11
CA TYR A 93 9.90 -5.87 -3.70
C TYR A 93 8.95 -6.49 -4.73
N THR A 94 9.39 -6.58 -5.98
CA THR A 94 8.60 -6.98 -7.14
C THR A 94 9.02 -8.32 -7.70
#